data_AF-A0AA86MYA2-F1
#
_entry.id   AF-A0AA86MYA2-F1
#
_cell.length_a   1.000
_cell.length_b   1.000
_cell.length_c   1.000
_cell.angle_alpha   90.00
_cell.angle_beta   90.00
_cell.angle_gamma   90.00
#
_symmetry.space_group_name_H-M   'P 1'
#
loop_
_entity.id
_entity.type
_entity.pdbx_description
1 polymer ?
#
loop_
_entity_poly.entity_id
_entity_poly.type
_entity_poly.pdbx_seq_one_letter_code
_entity_poly.pdbx_strand_id
1 'polypeptide(L)'
;MKMSDVKLLPVNVKLGWVGPPIILMALIVPAMGFAQPASEAKQPGGMVPVSPASIPSQAVGEATSTLRPPQSTPGQPEALAGTGAVLGAFETEVPVYDPAGRRDPFVAIVQLDDRKTDEALPPLQRVAVTEINLIAVVWGGYGYTGMVQTPDGKGYVIRKGTRLGTNNGLVTSITERGVIVVERFTDVYGNKQEREYVKLLHPKEAAE
;
A
#
# COMPACT_ATOMS: atom_id res chain seq x y z
N MET A 1 -37.85 62.56 -15.28
CA MET A 1 -37.68 61.37 -14.42
C MET A 1 -36.25 61.34 -13.88
N LYS A 2 -36.10 61.17 -12.57
CA LYS A 2 -34.83 61.00 -11.84
C LYS A 2 -34.30 59.56 -12.02
N MET A 3 -32.98 59.38 -12.00
CA MET A 3 -32.23 58.34 -11.28
C MET A 3 -30.75 58.45 -11.75
N SER A 4 -29.91 59.30 -11.16
CA SER A 4 -29.01 59.01 -10.02
C SER A 4 -28.17 57.73 -10.18
N ASP A 5 -26.95 57.92 -10.69
CA ASP A 5 -25.73 57.15 -10.41
C ASP A 5 -25.61 56.78 -8.92
N VAL A 6 -25.43 55.49 -8.60
CA VAL A 6 -24.77 55.08 -7.35
C VAL A 6 -23.89 53.85 -7.59
N LYS A 7 -22.60 54.12 -7.50
CA LYS A 7 -21.45 53.23 -7.47
C LYS A 7 -21.49 52.35 -6.21
N LEU A 8 -21.50 51.02 -6.37
CA LEU A 8 -21.32 50.08 -5.26
C LEU A 8 -19.90 49.52 -5.25
N LEU A 9 -19.18 49.84 -4.16
CA LEU A 9 -17.87 49.30 -3.78
C LEU A 9 -18.03 48.01 -2.92
N PRO A 10 -16.96 47.22 -2.73
CA PRO A 10 -17.07 45.79 -2.39
C PRO A 10 -17.41 45.50 -0.93
N VAL A 11 -18.23 44.47 -0.73
CA VAL A 11 -18.61 43.95 0.59
C VAL A 11 -17.54 42.94 1.06
N ASN A 12 -16.73 43.38 2.02
CA ASN A 12 -15.75 42.60 2.75
C ASN A 12 -16.40 42.15 4.08
N VAL A 13 -16.62 40.84 4.27
CA VAL A 13 -17.13 40.29 5.54
C VAL A 13 -15.99 39.60 6.27
N LYS A 14 -15.38 40.34 7.19
CA LYS A 14 -14.50 39.83 8.25
C LYS A 14 -15.36 39.51 9.47
N LEU A 15 -15.72 38.24 9.65
CA LEU A 15 -16.41 37.77 10.84
C LEU A 15 -15.36 37.38 11.90
N GLY A 16 -15.06 38.31 12.80
CA GLY A 16 -14.19 38.08 13.94
C GLY A 16 -14.89 37.30 15.03
N TRP A 17 -14.40 36.10 15.33
CA TRP A 17 -14.85 35.27 16.45
C TRP A 17 -14.06 35.64 17.70
N VAL A 18 -14.72 36.25 18.68
CA VAL A 18 -14.15 36.61 19.99
C VAL A 18 -14.39 35.43 20.94
N GLY A 19 -13.34 34.66 21.23
CA GLY A 19 -13.38 33.58 22.22
C GLY A 19 -13.29 34.12 23.67
N PRO A 20 -13.87 33.44 24.66
CA PRO A 20 -13.80 33.84 26.06
C PRO A 20 -12.43 33.51 26.70
N PRO A 21 -11.93 34.31 27.66
CA PRO A 21 -10.62 34.13 28.27
C PRO A 21 -10.56 32.91 29.20
N ILE A 22 -9.55 32.08 28.99
CA ILE A 22 -9.17 30.92 29.82
C ILE A 22 -8.57 31.45 31.13
N ILE A 23 -9.29 31.27 32.24
CA ILE A 23 -8.78 31.55 33.58
C ILE A 23 -7.96 30.35 34.05
N LEU A 24 -6.64 30.56 34.16
CA LEU A 24 -5.68 29.64 34.75
C LEU A 24 -5.83 29.70 36.28
N MET A 25 -6.53 28.72 36.89
CA MET A 25 -6.51 28.52 38.34
C MET A 25 -5.73 27.25 38.65
N ALA A 26 -4.52 27.44 39.15
CA ALA A 26 -3.69 26.41 39.74
C ALA A 26 -4.33 25.91 41.05
N LEU A 27 -4.49 24.59 41.18
CA LEU A 27 -4.66 23.96 42.48
C LEU A 27 -3.84 22.66 42.53
N ILE A 28 -3.10 22.57 43.61
CA ILE A 28 -1.92 21.76 43.88
C ILE A 28 -2.33 20.77 45.00
N VAL A 29 -1.98 19.48 44.80
CA VAL A 29 -1.62 18.44 45.83
C VAL A 29 -2.76 17.71 46.57
N PRO A 30 -2.60 16.45 47.08
CA PRO A 30 -1.59 15.38 46.87
C PRO A 30 -2.16 14.01 46.42
N ALA A 31 -1.20 13.13 46.09
CA ALA A 31 -1.28 11.69 45.89
C ALA A 31 -2.09 10.90 46.94
N MET A 32 -3.00 10.05 46.46
CA MET A 32 -3.50 8.90 47.21
C MET A 32 -3.04 7.63 46.50
N GLY A 33 -2.07 6.95 47.11
CA GLY A 33 -1.52 5.69 46.62
C GLY A 33 -2.57 4.58 46.65
N PHE A 34 -2.99 4.15 45.47
CA PHE A 34 -3.67 2.87 45.28
C PHE A 34 -2.60 1.79 45.15
N ALA A 35 -2.33 1.08 46.25
CA ALA A 35 -1.60 -0.17 46.22
C ALA A 35 -2.55 -1.29 45.75
N GLN A 36 -2.11 -2.02 44.73
CA GLN A 36 -2.83 -3.15 44.11
C GLN A 36 -2.90 -4.36 45.07
N PRO A 37 -3.98 -5.16 45.04
CA PRO A 37 -4.01 -6.47 45.69
C PRO A 37 -3.19 -7.50 44.90
N ALA A 38 -2.44 -8.31 45.64
CA ALA A 38 -1.68 -9.45 45.13
C ALA A 38 -2.58 -10.47 44.44
N SER A 39 -2.19 -10.89 43.23
CA SER A 39 -2.78 -12.03 42.51
C SER A 39 -1.99 -13.30 42.84
N GLU A 40 -2.58 -14.15 43.68
CA GLU A 40 -2.22 -15.55 43.87
C GLU A 40 -3.08 -16.40 42.91
N ALA A 41 -2.47 -17.22 42.04
CA ALA A 41 -2.90 -18.59 41.71
C ALA A 41 -2.25 -19.15 40.41
N LYS A 42 -1.33 -20.11 40.61
CA LYS A 42 -1.44 -21.49 40.12
C LYS A 42 -1.43 -21.78 38.60
N GLN A 43 -0.27 -22.24 38.12
CA GLN A 43 -0.14 -23.18 36.98
C GLN A 43 -0.75 -24.55 37.36
N PRO A 44 -1.23 -25.42 36.44
CA PRO A 44 -0.32 -26.25 35.62
C PRO A 44 -0.86 -26.77 34.26
N GLY A 45 0.09 -27.17 33.40
CA GLY A 45 -0.01 -28.44 32.64
C GLY A 45 -0.69 -28.44 31.26
N GLY A 46 0.03 -28.97 30.27
CA GLY A 46 -0.58 -29.50 29.04
C GLY A 46 0.17 -29.21 27.75
N MET A 47 1.39 -29.71 27.59
CA MET A 47 1.99 -29.89 26.27
C MET A 47 1.36 -31.11 25.61
N VAL A 48 0.70 -30.92 24.46
CA VAL A 48 0.34 -32.00 23.54
C VAL A 48 1.01 -31.68 22.20
N PRO A 49 2.07 -32.40 21.77
CA PRO A 49 2.54 -32.29 20.40
C PRO A 49 1.62 -33.10 19.49
N VAL A 50 0.82 -32.41 18.69
CA VAL A 50 0.06 -33.03 17.60
C VAL A 50 0.99 -33.24 16.39
N SER A 51 1.21 -34.51 16.09
CA SER A 51 1.89 -35.02 14.91
C SER A 51 1.07 -34.71 13.65
N PRO A 52 1.61 -34.13 12.57
CA PRO A 52 0.89 -34.02 11.32
C PRO A 52 0.96 -35.35 10.54
N ALA A 53 -0.19 -36.00 10.45
CA ALA A 53 -0.42 -37.17 9.61
C ALA A 53 -0.29 -36.82 8.11
N SER A 54 0.30 -37.76 7.39
CA SER A 54 0.61 -37.77 5.96
C SER A 54 -0.60 -37.49 5.05
N ILE A 55 -0.38 -36.67 4.02
CA ILE A 55 -1.27 -36.54 2.86
C ILE A 55 -0.83 -37.57 1.81
N PRO A 56 -1.72 -38.39 1.24
CA PRO A 56 -1.38 -39.30 0.16
C PRO A 56 -1.06 -38.53 -1.13
N SER A 57 0.13 -38.82 -1.67
CA SER A 57 0.57 -38.41 -3.00
C SER A 57 -0.31 -39.08 -4.05
N GLN A 58 -1.16 -38.30 -4.71
CA GLN A 58 -1.89 -38.74 -5.90
C GLN A 58 -1.10 -38.33 -7.14
N ALA A 59 -0.69 -39.35 -7.87
CA ALA A 59 -0.02 -39.29 -9.15
C ALA A 59 -0.91 -38.64 -10.21
N VAL A 60 -0.38 -37.61 -10.87
CA VAL A 60 -0.91 -37.07 -12.12
C VAL A 60 0.16 -37.23 -13.19
N GLY A 61 -0.09 -38.20 -14.08
CA GLY A 61 0.26 -38.23 -15.48
C GLY A 61 1.62 -37.70 -15.92
N GLU A 62 2.52 -38.62 -16.22
CA GLU A 62 3.55 -38.44 -17.25
C GLU A 62 2.88 -38.08 -18.58
N ALA A 63 2.99 -36.81 -18.98
CA ALA A 63 2.84 -36.40 -20.37
C ALA A 63 4.23 -36.13 -20.93
N THR A 64 4.80 -37.17 -21.52
CA THR A 64 5.92 -37.15 -22.47
C THR A 64 5.75 -36.01 -23.47
N SER A 65 6.52 -34.94 -23.34
CA SER A 65 6.74 -33.98 -24.41
C SER A 65 8.05 -34.31 -25.12
N THR A 66 7.94 -35.23 -26.08
CA THR A 66 8.96 -35.46 -27.10
C THR A 66 8.97 -34.25 -28.03
N LEU A 67 9.84 -33.27 -27.78
CA LEU A 67 10.16 -32.24 -28.77
C LEU A 67 11.43 -32.63 -29.51
N ARG A 68 11.19 -33.36 -30.61
CA ARG A 68 12.12 -33.56 -31.73
C ARG A 68 12.55 -32.17 -32.26
N PRO A 69 13.83 -31.90 -32.51
CA PRO A 69 14.23 -30.69 -33.22
C PRO A 69 13.73 -30.75 -34.67
N PRO A 70 13.06 -29.72 -35.20
CA PRO A 70 12.80 -29.63 -36.63
C PRO A 70 14.13 -29.41 -37.36
N GLN A 71 14.58 -30.45 -38.06
CA GLN A 71 15.56 -30.32 -39.13
C GLN A 71 14.86 -29.61 -40.29
N SER A 72 15.22 -28.35 -40.50
CA SER A 72 14.92 -27.61 -41.72
C SER A 72 16.21 -27.45 -42.48
N THR A 73 16.35 -28.22 -43.55
CA THR A 73 17.31 -27.98 -44.64
C THR A 73 16.81 -26.80 -45.48
N PRO A 74 17.64 -25.79 -45.76
CA PRO A 74 17.54 -25.04 -47.00
C PRO A 74 18.81 -25.34 -47.81
N GLY A 75 18.73 -25.97 -48.98
CA GLY A 75 17.95 -25.45 -50.10
C GLY A 75 18.87 -24.53 -50.88
N GLN A 76 19.68 -25.15 -51.74
CA GLN A 76 20.55 -24.51 -52.72
C GLN A 76 19.68 -23.75 -53.74
N PRO A 77 19.97 -22.48 -54.05
CA PRO A 77 19.54 -21.88 -55.31
C PRO A 77 20.74 -21.77 -56.25
N GLU A 78 20.55 -22.40 -57.40
CA GLU A 78 21.32 -22.30 -58.63
C GLU A 78 21.47 -20.84 -59.08
N ALA A 79 22.63 -20.53 -59.65
CA ALA A 79 22.99 -19.23 -60.18
C ALA A 79 22.21 -18.89 -61.46
N LEU A 80 21.73 -17.64 -61.58
CA LEU A 80 21.53 -16.99 -62.87
C LEU A 80 22.15 -15.59 -62.84
N ALA A 81 23.02 -15.33 -63.80
CA ALA A 81 23.86 -14.16 -63.94
C ALA A 81 23.07 -12.87 -64.18
N GLY A 82 23.53 -11.77 -63.55
CA GLY A 82 23.14 -10.40 -63.86
C GLY A 82 24.36 -9.50 -63.76
N THR A 83 24.90 -9.13 -64.92
CA THR A 83 26.10 -8.34 -65.18
C THR A 83 26.00 -6.93 -64.62
N GLY A 84 27.04 -6.44 -63.93
CA GLY A 84 27.13 -5.02 -63.54
C GLY A 84 28.32 -4.72 -62.62
N ALA A 85 29.49 -4.54 -63.21
CA ALA A 85 30.68 -4.08 -62.50
C ALA A 85 30.53 -2.61 -62.07
N VAL A 86 30.61 -2.35 -60.76
CA VAL A 86 31.20 -1.14 -60.20
C VAL A 86 32.07 -1.53 -59.01
N LEU A 87 33.38 -1.39 -59.20
CA LEU A 87 34.41 -1.62 -58.21
C LEU A 87 34.40 -0.48 -57.20
N GLY A 88 33.81 -0.74 -56.03
CA GLY A 88 34.06 0.00 -54.80
C GLY A 88 34.42 -1.01 -53.73
N ALA A 89 35.72 -1.16 -53.46
CA ALA A 89 36.21 -2.01 -52.38
C ALA A 89 35.75 -1.42 -51.04
N PHE A 90 34.61 -1.89 -50.54
CA PHE A 90 34.32 -1.84 -49.12
C PHE A 90 35.06 -3.04 -48.51
N GLU A 91 36.29 -2.79 -48.06
CA GLU A 91 36.96 -3.67 -47.13
C GLU A 91 35.96 -3.91 -45.99
N THR A 92 35.38 -5.10 -45.95
CA THR A 92 34.43 -5.46 -44.90
C THR A 92 35.26 -5.82 -43.68
N GLU A 93 35.80 -4.78 -43.05
CA GLU A 93 36.39 -4.88 -41.72
C GLU A 93 35.27 -5.31 -40.80
N VAL A 94 35.21 -6.60 -40.45
CA VAL A 94 34.26 -7.08 -39.45
C VAL A 94 34.63 -6.36 -38.15
N PRO A 95 33.81 -5.44 -37.62
CA PRO A 95 34.18 -4.72 -36.42
C PRO A 95 34.22 -5.73 -35.27
N VAL A 96 35.43 -6.01 -34.78
CA VAL A 96 35.63 -6.87 -33.62
C VAL A 96 35.08 -6.13 -32.40
N TYR A 97 34.08 -6.71 -31.76
CA TYR A 97 33.43 -6.12 -30.60
C TYR A 97 34.35 -6.22 -29.38
N ASP A 98 34.81 -5.07 -28.87
CA ASP A 98 35.53 -4.98 -27.60
C ASP A 98 34.55 -4.67 -26.44
N PRO A 99 34.32 -5.63 -25.53
CA PRO A 99 33.47 -5.41 -24.36
C PRO A 99 34.16 -4.62 -23.25
N ALA A 100 35.48 -4.38 -23.32
CA ALA A 100 36.22 -3.74 -22.23
C ALA A 100 35.78 -2.29 -22.03
N GLY A 101 35.42 -1.94 -20.78
CA GLY A 101 35.03 -0.58 -20.39
C GLY A 101 33.60 -0.17 -20.74
N ARG A 102 32.80 -1.06 -21.35
CA ARG A 102 31.36 -0.82 -21.58
C ARG A 102 30.56 -1.39 -20.42
N ARG A 103 29.46 -0.73 -20.04
CA ARG A 103 28.53 -1.25 -19.03
C ARG A 103 27.97 -2.56 -19.54
N ASP A 104 28.02 -3.58 -18.68
CA ASP A 104 27.50 -4.91 -18.99
C ASP A 104 26.02 -4.81 -19.39
N PRO A 105 25.65 -5.21 -20.63
CA PRO A 105 24.29 -5.12 -21.13
C PRO A 105 23.31 -6.02 -20.37
N PHE A 106 23.81 -6.95 -19.55
CA PHE A 106 23.01 -7.85 -18.73
C PHE A 106 22.93 -7.40 -17.27
N VAL A 107 23.66 -6.34 -16.90
CA VAL A 107 23.47 -5.67 -15.61
C VAL A 107 22.33 -4.67 -15.74
N ALA A 108 21.25 -4.93 -14.99
CA ALA A 108 20.08 -4.09 -14.97
C ALA A 108 20.43 -2.61 -14.75
N ILE A 109 19.77 -1.73 -15.51
CA ILE A 109 19.95 -0.27 -15.41
C ILE A 109 19.28 0.25 -14.13
N VAL A 110 18.18 -0.38 -13.72
CA VAL A 110 17.35 0.02 -12.60
C VAL A 110 17.98 -0.51 -11.31
N GLN A 111 18.52 0.39 -10.50
CA GLN A 111 18.72 0.11 -9.08
C GLN A 111 17.32 -0.04 -8.48
N LEU A 112 16.97 -1.25 -8.04
CA LEU A 112 15.78 -1.45 -7.24
C LEU A 112 15.95 -0.54 -6.02
N ASP A 113 15.13 0.50 -5.93
CA ASP A 113 15.04 1.26 -4.71
C ASP A 113 14.71 0.26 -3.60
N ASP A 114 15.65 0.08 -2.68
CA ASP A 114 15.40 -0.58 -1.40
C ASP A 114 14.42 0.30 -0.62
N ARG A 115 13.15 0.31 -1.05
CA ARG A 115 12.03 0.64 -0.20
C ARG A 115 12.04 -0.46 0.84
N LYS A 116 12.85 -0.28 1.88
CA LYS A 116 12.87 -1.10 3.06
C LYS A 116 11.42 -1.20 3.49
N THR A 117 10.80 -2.34 3.21
CA THR A 117 9.62 -2.77 3.92
C THR A 117 10.12 -2.91 5.34
N ASP A 118 10.01 -1.81 6.08
CA ASP A 118 10.59 -1.72 7.40
C ASP A 118 9.85 -2.79 8.22
N GLU A 119 10.54 -3.90 8.50
CA GLU A 119 9.98 -5.02 9.25
C GLU A 119 9.56 -4.55 10.66
N ALA A 120 10.09 -3.40 11.09
CA ALA A 120 9.70 -2.71 12.31
C ALA A 120 8.33 -1.99 12.23
N LEU A 121 7.81 -1.71 11.03
CA LEU A 121 6.51 -1.06 10.89
C LEU A 121 5.38 -2.05 11.18
N PRO A 122 4.34 -1.62 11.93
CA PRO A 122 3.13 -2.38 12.12
C PRO A 122 2.57 -2.89 10.79
N PRO A 123 2.02 -4.10 10.74
CA PRO A 123 1.52 -4.69 9.48
C PRO A 123 0.48 -3.81 8.79
N LEU A 124 -0.36 -3.10 9.56
CA LEU A 124 -1.35 -2.14 9.05
C LEU A 124 -0.76 -0.92 8.32
N GLN A 125 0.53 -0.62 8.53
CA GLN A 125 1.22 0.49 7.87
C GLN A 125 2.01 0.05 6.64
N ARG A 126 2.11 -1.26 6.37
CA ARG A 126 2.78 -1.76 5.16
C ARG A 126 1.86 -1.74 3.94
N VAL A 127 0.55 -1.85 4.18
CA VAL A 127 -0.52 -1.89 3.18
C VAL A 127 -1.04 -0.47 2.94
N ALA A 128 -1.44 -0.14 1.71
CA ALA A 128 -2.08 1.15 1.40
C ALA A 128 -3.52 1.24 1.95
N VAL A 129 -3.98 2.43 2.36
CA VAL A 129 -5.36 2.63 2.90
C VAL A 129 -6.44 2.21 1.90
N THR A 130 -6.16 2.28 0.60
CA THR A 130 -7.06 1.86 -0.48
C THR A 130 -7.32 0.36 -0.47
N GLU A 131 -6.33 -0.46 -0.14
CA GLU A 131 -6.39 -1.93 -0.13
C GLU A 131 -7.01 -2.49 1.16
N ILE A 132 -7.11 -1.66 2.19
CA ILE A 132 -7.73 -2.02 3.46
C ILE A 132 -9.26 -1.92 3.34
N ASN A 133 -9.94 -2.98 3.79
CA ASN A 133 -11.40 -3.08 3.76
C ASN A 133 -11.97 -3.04 5.19
N LEU A 134 -13.05 -2.30 5.40
CA LEU A 134 -13.77 -2.30 6.67
C LEU A 134 -14.75 -3.48 6.68
N ILE A 135 -14.56 -4.41 7.63
CA ILE A 135 -15.33 -5.65 7.71
C ILE A 135 -16.36 -5.66 8.84
N ALA A 136 -16.12 -4.89 9.91
CA ALA A 136 -17.08 -4.75 10.99
C ALA A 136 -16.88 -3.44 11.75
N VAL A 137 -17.94 -2.96 12.38
CA VAL A 137 -17.88 -1.92 13.41
C VAL A 137 -18.50 -2.52 14.66
N VAL A 138 -17.75 -2.49 15.76
CA VAL A 138 -18.17 -2.94 17.08
C VAL A 138 -18.37 -1.72 17.96
N TRP A 139 -19.53 -1.60 18.58
CA TRP A 139 -19.83 -0.54 19.54
C TRP A 139 -20.06 -1.13 20.93
N GLY A 140 -19.64 -0.40 21.96
CA GLY A 140 -19.83 -0.80 23.36
C GLY A 140 -19.64 0.39 24.29
N GLY A 141 -19.52 0.11 25.60
CA GLY A 141 -19.36 1.16 26.62
C GLY A 141 -18.10 2.03 26.45
N TYR A 142 -17.12 1.55 25.70
CA TYR A 142 -15.86 2.25 25.42
C TYR A 142 -15.84 2.98 24.07
N GLY A 143 -16.98 3.05 23.37
CA GLY A 143 -17.16 3.72 22.08
C GLY A 143 -17.10 2.78 20.87
N TYR A 144 -16.93 3.39 19.68
CA TYR A 144 -16.86 2.68 18.41
C TYR A 144 -15.45 2.19 18.12
N THR A 145 -15.35 0.92 17.74
CA THR A 145 -14.13 0.24 17.32
C THR A 145 -14.37 -0.38 15.96
N GLY A 146 -13.47 -0.15 15.01
CA GLY A 146 -13.55 -0.74 13.67
C GLY A 146 -12.73 -2.02 13.59
N MET A 147 -13.14 -2.95 12.75
CA MET A 147 -12.32 -4.09 12.34
C MET A 147 -12.08 -4.00 10.84
N VAL A 148 -10.80 -4.00 10.46
CA VAL A 148 -10.36 -3.88 9.07
C VAL A 148 -9.61 -5.12 8.63
N GLN A 149 -9.68 -5.44 7.34
CA GLN A 149 -8.98 -6.56 6.72
C GLN A 149 -7.93 -6.03 5.75
N THR A 150 -6.69 -6.54 5.87
CA THR A 150 -5.62 -6.30 4.90
C THR A 150 -5.74 -7.25 3.70
N PRO A 151 -5.11 -6.97 2.54
CA PRO A 151 -5.06 -7.88 1.40
C PRO A 151 -4.42 -9.23 1.75
N ASP A 152 -3.63 -9.31 2.84
CA ASP A 152 -3.12 -10.57 3.40
C ASP A 152 -4.21 -11.46 4.01
N GLY A 153 -5.46 -10.99 4.03
CA GLY A 153 -6.61 -11.65 4.64
C GLY A 153 -6.68 -11.51 6.16
N LYS A 154 -5.69 -10.86 6.80
CA LYS A 154 -5.62 -10.68 8.25
C LYS A 154 -6.53 -9.53 8.72
N GLY A 155 -7.32 -9.80 9.75
CA GLY A 155 -8.18 -8.82 10.41
C GLY A 155 -7.48 -8.10 11.55
N TYR A 156 -7.58 -6.78 11.61
CA TYR A 156 -7.03 -5.95 12.67
C TYR A 156 -8.09 -5.03 13.27
N VAL A 157 -7.97 -4.77 14.57
CA VAL A 157 -8.87 -3.89 15.31
C VAL A 157 -8.29 -2.47 15.34
N ILE A 158 -9.10 -1.48 14.98
CA ILE A 158 -8.72 -0.08 14.91
C ILE A 158 -9.59 0.79 15.82
N ARG A 159 -8.99 1.84 16.36
CA ARG A 159 -9.67 2.86 17.17
C ARG A 159 -9.38 4.23 16.58
N LYS A 160 -10.10 5.25 17.07
CA LYS A 160 -9.75 6.64 16.78
C LYS A 160 -8.28 6.89 17.15
N GLY A 161 -7.52 7.46 16.23
CA GLY A 161 -6.08 7.70 16.37
C GLY A 161 -5.16 6.55 15.94
N THR A 162 -5.70 5.38 15.53
CA THR A 162 -4.88 4.32 14.94
C THR A 162 -4.32 4.78 13.59
N ARG A 163 -3.07 4.38 13.30
CA ARG A 163 -2.39 4.64 12.03
C ARG A 163 -2.56 3.47 11.07
N LEU A 164 -2.93 3.77 9.84
CA LEU A 164 -3.20 2.85 8.74
C LEU A 164 -2.49 3.35 7.49
N GLY A 165 -2.09 2.46 6.58
CA GLY A 165 -1.51 2.92 5.33
C GLY A 165 0.00 3.09 5.37
N THR A 166 0.63 2.95 4.20
CA THR A 166 2.02 3.32 3.93
C THR A 166 2.32 4.79 4.24
N ASN A 167 1.33 5.67 4.07
CA ASN A 167 1.46 7.12 4.29
C ASN A 167 1.02 7.57 5.70
N ASN A 168 0.98 6.68 6.69
CA ASN A 168 0.59 7.00 8.07
C ASN A 168 -0.79 7.70 8.18
N GLY A 169 -1.78 7.21 7.44
CA GLY A 169 -3.16 7.68 7.55
C GLY A 169 -3.72 7.50 8.96
N LEU A 170 -4.39 8.53 9.48
CA LEU A 170 -4.91 8.57 10.85
C LEU A 170 -6.42 8.34 10.85
N VAL A 171 -6.91 7.47 11.72
CA VAL A 171 -8.36 7.31 11.93
C VAL A 171 -8.92 8.49 12.71
N THR A 172 -9.67 9.35 12.04
CA THR A 172 -10.24 10.58 12.64
C THR A 172 -11.54 10.29 13.38
N SER A 173 -12.40 9.44 12.79
CA SER A 173 -13.68 9.06 13.39
C SER A 173 -14.12 7.68 12.93
N ILE A 174 -14.83 6.97 13.81
CA ILE A 174 -15.47 5.68 13.54
C ILE A 174 -16.96 5.86 13.83
N THR A 175 -17.78 5.52 12.86
CA THR A 175 -19.25 5.57 12.93
C THR A 175 -19.81 4.17 12.74
N GLU A 176 -21.09 3.96 13.03
CA GLU A 176 -21.79 2.68 12.83
C GLU A 176 -21.71 2.17 11.39
N ARG A 177 -21.66 3.09 10.43
CA ARG A 177 -21.71 2.80 9.00
C ARG A 177 -20.33 2.74 8.34
N GLY A 178 -19.28 3.21 9.00
CA GLY A 178 -18.00 3.40 8.34
C GLY A 178 -16.93 4.09 9.18
N VAL A 179 -15.72 4.10 8.64
CA VAL A 179 -14.55 4.77 9.22
C VAL A 179 -14.05 5.87 8.30
N ILE A 180 -13.62 6.98 8.91
CA ILE A 180 -13.01 8.12 8.22
C ILE A 180 -11.52 8.12 8.54
N VAL A 181 -10.70 8.04 7.50
CA VAL A 181 -9.24 8.02 7.57
C VAL A 181 -8.68 9.22 6.82
N VAL A 182 -7.78 9.98 7.45
CA VAL A 182 -7.10 11.12 6.82
C VAL A 182 -5.65 10.74 6.58
N GLU A 183 -5.23 10.77 5.31
CA GLU A 183 -3.89 10.43 4.87
C GLU A 183 -3.15 11.67 4.38
N ARG A 184 -1.85 11.76 4.69
CA ARG A 184 -0.99 12.83 4.20
C ARG A 184 -0.19 12.34 3.00
N PHE A 185 -0.33 13.01 1.87
CA PHE A 185 0.40 12.69 0.65
C PHE A 185 1.23 13.90 0.22
N THR A 186 2.38 13.65 -0.40
CA THR A 186 3.23 14.69 -0.96
C THR A 186 3.08 14.66 -2.48
N ASP A 187 2.62 15.77 -3.05
CA ASP A 187 2.47 15.94 -4.49
C ASP A 187 3.84 15.96 -5.20
N VAL A 188 3.86 15.79 -6.52
CA VAL A 188 5.09 15.83 -7.35
C VAL A 188 5.87 17.13 -7.18
N TYR A 189 5.19 18.21 -6.81
CA TYR A 189 5.78 19.52 -6.52
C TYR A 189 6.25 19.69 -5.06
N GLY A 190 6.19 18.63 -4.24
CA GLY A 190 6.62 18.66 -2.82
C GLY A 190 5.59 19.25 -1.84
N ASN A 191 4.40 19.62 -2.33
CA ASN A 191 3.34 20.16 -1.48
C ASN A 191 2.68 19.03 -0.68
N LYS A 192 2.58 19.22 0.65
CA LYS A 192 1.86 18.30 1.54
C LYS A 192 0.37 18.56 1.42
N GLN A 193 -0.38 17.53 1.03
CA GLN A 193 -1.82 17.56 0.92
C GLN A 193 -2.42 16.50 1.85
N GLU A 194 -3.62 16.76 2.35
CA GLU A 194 -4.39 15.78 3.10
C GLU A 194 -5.50 15.21 2.21
N ARG A 195 -5.68 13.89 2.26
CA ARG A 195 -6.74 13.18 1.55
C ARG A 195 -7.58 12.42 2.56
N GLU A 196 -8.89 12.63 2.48
CA GLU A 196 -9.86 11.92 3.31
C GLU A 196 -10.39 10.68 2.56
N TYR A 197 -10.38 9.55 3.26
CA TYR A 197 -10.91 8.28 2.81
C TYR A 197 -12.07 7.86 3.70
N VAL A 198 -13.25 7.74 3.11
CA VAL A 198 -14.45 7.23 3.78
C VAL A 198 -14.62 5.76 3.39
N LYS A 199 -14.40 4.86 4.35
CA LYS A 199 -14.56 3.41 4.16
C LYS A 199 -15.86 3.00 4.83
N LEU A 200 -16.86 2.72 4.01
CA LEU A 200 -18.16 2.26 4.47
C LEU A 200 -18.13 0.76 4.78
N LEU A 201 -18.99 0.33 5.69
CA LEU A 201 -19.21 -1.07 5.97
C LEU A 201 -20.17 -1.63 4.92
N HIS A 202 -19.68 -2.54 4.08
CA HIS A 202 -20.51 -3.19 3.08
C HIS A 202 -21.34 -4.28 3.79
N PRO A 203 -22.68 -4.23 3.72
CA PRO A 203 -23.49 -5.32 4.22
C PRO A 203 -23.16 -6.56 3.39
N LYS A 204 -22.89 -7.68 4.06
CA LYS A 204 -22.76 -8.96 3.35
C LYS A 204 -24.10 -9.23 2.69
N GLU A 205 -24.09 -9.38 1.38
CA GLU A 205 -25.21 -9.89 0.61
C GLU A 205 -25.64 -11.19 1.30
N ALA A 206 -26.83 -11.19 1.88
CA ALA A 206 -27.35 -12.36 2.57
C ALA A 206 -27.44 -13.46 1.51
N ALA A 207 -26.62 -14.49 1.65
CA ALA A 207 -26.71 -15.68 0.82
C ALA A 207 -28.13 -16.25 0.99
N GLU A 208 -28.90 -16.18 -0.09
CA GLU A 208 -30.18 -16.87 -0.26
C GLU A 208 -29.93 -18.36 -0.52
#